data_AF-A0A068YC71-F1
#
_entry.id   AF-A0A068YC71-F1
#
_cell.length_a   1.000
_cell.length_b   1.000
_cell.length_c   1.000
_cell.angle_alpha   90.00
_cell.angle_beta   90.00
_cell.angle_gamma   90.00
#
_symmetry.space_group_name_H-M   'P 1'
#
loop_
_entity.id
_entity.type
_entity.pdbx_description
1 polymer ?
#
loop_
_entity_poly.entity_id
_entity_poly.type
_entity_poly.pdbx_seq_one_letter_code
_entity_poly.pdbx_strand_id
1 'polypeptide(L)'
;MSDDYHEMYRGTTLGNTLRESLDEMLDHSLLKPQTAMKIMKKFDQCICTALSTQVKARLNLQGYLNAYRNCDNVWTLVLNNVEIKDGSGAMHVDKMKIVACEGKHSKSAPVQGSQKATANSSRVGSGYSGPAQHGDADSGNVDEDRSDEDVL
;
A
#
# COMPACT_ATOMS: atom_id res chain seq x y z
N MET A 1 0.05 -28.62 -9.01
CA MET A 1 0.10 -27.25 -8.46
C MET A 1 1.53 -27.03 -8.02
N SER A 2 2.33 -26.36 -8.83
CA SER A 2 3.69 -26.00 -8.44
C SER A 2 3.57 -24.80 -7.51
N ASP A 3 3.63 -25.05 -6.20
CA ASP A 3 3.78 -23.98 -5.22
C ASP A 3 5.21 -23.45 -5.28
N ASP A 4 5.50 -22.69 -6.34
CA ASP A 4 6.73 -21.91 -6.40
C ASP A 4 6.59 -20.76 -5.40
N TYR A 5 7.24 -20.92 -4.25
CA TYR A 5 7.38 -19.88 -3.23
C TYR A 5 8.33 -18.79 -3.74
N HIS A 6 8.12 -17.55 -3.31
CA HIS A 6 8.94 -16.43 -3.78
C HIS A 6 10.38 -16.53 -3.26
N GLU A 7 11.33 -16.68 -4.18
CA GLU A 7 12.76 -16.70 -3.84
C GLU A 7 13.32 -15.31 -3.46
N MET A 8 12.51 -14.25 -3.54
CA MET A 8 12.93 -12.88 -3.21
C MET A 8 13.51 -12.78 -1.79
N TYR A 9 12.93 -13.52 -0.83
CA TYR A 9 13.38 -13.48 0.56
C TYR A 9 14.78 -14.06 0.76
N ARG A 10 15.33 -14.79 -0.22
CA ARG A 10 16.72 -15.27 -0.16
C ARG A 10 17.74 -14.13 -0.21
N GLY A 11 17.36 -12.93 -0.67
CA GLY A 11 18.22 -11.73 -0.67
C GLY A 11 18.15 -10.90 0.62
N THR A 12 17.30 -11.29 1.58
CA THR A 12 17.26 -10.66 2.91
C THR A 12 18.46 -11.07 3.75
N THR A 13 18.73 -10.36 4.86
CA THR A 13 19.81 -10.72 5.80
C THR A 13 19.72 -12.18 6.21
N LEU A 14 18.55 -12.66 6.62
CA LEU A 14 18.35 -14.05 7.03
C LEU A 14 18.61 -15.03 5.89
N GLY A 15 18.14 -14.72 4.68
CA GLY A 15 18.37 -15.56 3.50
C GLY A 15 19.84 -15.61 3.06
N ASN A 16 20.55 -14.49 3.15
CA ASN A 16 21.98 -14.40 2.81
C ASN A 16 22.82 -15.14 3.84
N THR A 17 22.59 -14.94 5.13
CA THR A 17 23.32 -15.66 6.19
C THR A 17 23.12 -17.17 6.08
N LEU A 18 21.90 -17.63 5.79
CA LEU A 18 21.66 -19.05 5.52
C LEU A 18 22.47 -19.56 4.32
N ARG A 19 22.51 -18.79 3.23
CA ARG A 19 23.30 -19.17 2.03
C ARG A 19 24.78 -19.25 2.36
N GLU A 20 25.33 -18.25 3.03
CA GLU A 20 26.74 -18.21 3.47
C GLU A 20 27.08 -19.43 4.33
N SER A 21 26.24 -19.78 5.31
CA SER A 21 26.43 -20.99 6.12
C SER A 21 26.36 -22.28 5.28
N LEU A 22 25.46 -22.36 4.31
CA LEU A 22 25.37 -23.53 3.43
C LEU A 22 26.60 -23.64 2.51
N ASP A 23 27.11 -22.52 2.01
CA ASP A 23 28.30 -22.47 1.16
C ASP A 23 29.54 -22.95 1.94
N GLU A 24 29.73 -22.49 3.20
CA GLU A 24 30.79 -23.01 4.08
C GLU A 24 30.70 -24.53 4.29
N MET A 25 29.48 -25.06 4.51
CA MET A 25 29.29 -26.50 4.66
C MET A 25 29.57 -27.28 3.37
N LEU A 26 29.35 -26.69 2.19
CA LEU A 26 29.69 -27.28 0.90
C LEU A 26 31.20 -27.30 0.70
N ASP A 27 31.88 -26.20 1.02
CA ASP A 27 33.34 -26.08 0.92
C ASP A 27 34.05 -27.11 1.82
N HIS A 28 33.53 -27.35 3.01
CA HIS A 28 34.01 -28.40 3.92
C HIS A 28 33.50 -29.81 3.57
N SER A 29 32.79 -29.98 2.45
CA SER A 29 32.22 -31.27 2.01
C SER A 29 31.30 -31.94 3.04
N LEU A 30 30.71 -31.15 3.94
CA LEU A 30 29.74 -31.61 4.94
C LEU A 30 28.35 -31.82 4.33
N LEU A 31 28.06 -31.12 3.24
CA LEU A 31 26.82 -31.23 2.48
C LEU A 31 27.08 -31.52 1.01
N LYS A 32 26.08 -32.13 0.35
CA LYS A 32 26.02 -32.23 -1.11
C LYS A 32 25.25 -31.04 -1.68
N PRO A 33 25.58 -30.54 -2.88
CA PRO A 33 24.87 -29.41 -3.50
C PRO A 33 23.35 -29.62 -3.59
N GLN A 34 22.92 -30.86 -3.87
CA GLN A 34 21.51 -31.22 -3.94
C GLN A 34 20.77 -31.04 -2.59
N THR A 35 21.45 -31.24 -1.47
CA THR A 35 20.87 -31.05 -0.14
C THR A 35 20.74 -29.57 0.19
N ALA A 36 21.77 -28.76 -0.11
CA ALA A 36 21.71 -27.30 0.08
C ALA A 36 20.54 -26.68 -0.71
N MET A 37 20.33 -27.09 -1.96
CA MET A 37 19.17 -26.64 -2.76
C MET A 37 17.83 -27.01 -2.12
N LYS A 38 17.70 -28.20 -1.53
CA LYS A 38 16.48 -28.61 -0.81
C LYS A 38 16.24 -27.75 0.42
N ILE A 39 17.29 -27.39 1.15
CA ILE A 39 17.21 -26.49 2.31
C ILE A 39 16.74 -25.11 1.88
N MET A 40 17.30 -24.55 0.80
CA MET A 40 16.86 -23.25 0.27
C MET A 40 15.40 -23.25 -0.17
N LYS A 41 14.95 -24.30 -0.87
CA LYS A 41 13.52 -24.45 -1.21
C LYS A 41 12.63 -24.52 0.03
N LYS A 42 13.10 -25.19 1.09
CA LYS A 42 12.36 -25.26 2.35
C LYS A 42 12.31 -23.91 3.06
N PHE A 43 13.40 -23.15 3.01
CA PHE A 43 13.44 -21.78 3.51
C PHE A 43 12.38 -20.90 2.83
N ASP A 44 12.27 -20.95 1.50
CA ASP A 44 11.27 -20.13 0.78
C ASP A 44 9.84 -20.42 1.25
N GLN A 45 9.52 -21.70 1.48
CA GLN A 45 8.23 -22.12 2.02
C GLN A 45 8.02 -21.58 3.45
N CYS A 46 9.00 -21.77 4.32
CA CYS A 46 8.90 -21.43 5.73
C CYS A 46 8.76 -19.92 5.95
N ILE A 47 9.55 -19.10 5.24
CA ILE A 47 9.50 -17.64 5.41
C ILE A 47 8.19 -17.05 4.91
N CYS A 48 7.69 -17.50 3.75
CA CYS A 48 6.39 -17.05 3.24
C CYS A 48 5.25 -17.39 4.22
N THR A 49 5.28 -18.60 4.78
CA THR A 49 4.28 -19.05 5.75
C THR A 49 4.36 -18.24 7.05
N ALA A 50 5.56 -18.05 7.60
CA ALA A 50 5.76 -17.31 8.84
C ALA A 50 5.32 -15.84 8.70
N LEU A 51 5.70 -15.16 7.62
CA LEU A 51 5.29 -13.78 7.36
C LEU A 51 3.77 -13.66 7.20
N SER A 52 3.11 -14.62 6.53
CA SER A 52 1.66 -14.57 6.31
C SER A 52 0.83 -14.88 7.56
N THR A 53 1.35 -15.69 8.49
CA THR A 53 0.54 -16.24 9.60
C THR A 53 0.92 -15.67 10.97
N GLN A 54 2.17 -15.28 11.16
CA GLN A 54 2.69 -14.88 12.48
C GLN A 54 2.86 -13.37 12.61
N VAL A 55 3.13 -12.66 11.50
CA VAL A 55 3.38 -11.21 11.53
C VAL A 55 2.07 -10.43 11.42
N LYS A 56 1.75 -9.64 12.45
CA LYS A 56 0.56 -8.77 12.51
C LYS A 56 0.89 -7.27 12.49
N ALA A 57 2.16 -6.93 12.59
CA ALA A 57 2.63 -5.55 12.61
C ALA A 57 2.23 -4.83 11.32
N ARG A 58 1.83 -3.56 11.45
CA ARG A 58 1.50 -2.68 10.33
C ARG A 58 2.42 -1.47 10.37
N LEU A 59 2.96 -1.11 9.21
CA LEU A 59 3.83 0.04 9.04
C LEU A 59 3.13 1.05 8.14
N ASN A 60 3.26 2.34 8.48
CA ASN A 60 2.91 3.45 7.61
C ASN A 60 4.19 4.05 7.04
N LEU A 61 4.25 4.18 5.72
CA LEU A 61 5.43 4.70 5.01
C LEU A 61 5.05 6.01 4.32
N GLN A 62 5.83 7.05 4.53
CA GLN A 62 5.69 8.34 3.84
C GLN A 62 7.05 8.80 3.34
N GLY A 63 7.16 9.20 2.07
CA GLY A 63 8.42 9.69 1.52
C GLY A 63 8.24 10.14 0.07
N TYR A 64 9.31 10.64 -0.53
CA TYR A 64 9.30 11.13 -1.91
C TYR A 64 9.70 10.02 -2.88
N LEU A 65 8.83 9.70 -3.83
CA LEU A 65 9.17 8.73 -4.88
C LEU A 65 10.25 9.31 -5.79
N ASN A 66 11.36 8.59 -5.93
CA ASN A 66 12.48 8.93 -6.81
C ASN A 66 12.36 8.20 -8.15
N ALA A 67 12.16 6.88 -8.10
CA ALA A 67 12.01 6.06 -9.30
C ALA A 67 11.07 4.88 -9.03
N TYR A 68 10.40 4.40 -10.07
CA TYR A 68 9.56 3.21 -10.02
C TYR A 68 9.73 2.35 -11.29
N ARG A 69 9.50 1.04 -11.15
CA ARG A 69 9.46 0.08 -12.26
C ARG A 69 8.45 -1.02 -11.92
N ASN A 70 7.67 -1.43 -12.90
CA ASN A 70 6.92 -2.67 -12.86
C ASN A 70 7.35 -3.55 -14.05
N CYS A 71 7.82 -4.76 -13.78
CA CYS A 71 8.18 -5.75 -14.79
C CYS A 71 7.83 -7.13 -14.23
N ASP A 72 7.15 -7.96 -15.02
CA ASP A 72 6.77 -9.33 -14.63
C ASP A 72 6.06 -9.43 -13.27
N ASN A 73 5.12 -8.51 -13.01
CA ASN A 73 4.37 -8.40 -11.76
C ASN A 73 5.24 -8.17 -10.52
N VAL A 74 6.44 -7.64 -10.71
CA VAL A 74 7.35 -7.18 -9.66
C VAL A 74 7.46 -5.67 -9.71
N TRP A 75 6.96 -5.02 -8.67
CA TRP A 75 7.14 -3.60 -8.43
C TRP A 75 8.46 -3.34 -7.73
N THR A 76 9.22 -2.38 -8.24
CA THR A 76 10.39 -1.81 -7.57
C THR A 76 10.18 -0.31 -7.43
N LEU A 77 10.18 0.18 -6.18
CA LEU A 77 10.08 1.59 -5.85
C LEU A 77 11.36 2.02 -5.13
N VAL A 78 11.88 3.20 -5.47
CA VAL A 78 12.97 3.86 -4.75
C VAL A 78 12.42 5.16 -4.22
N LEU A 79 12.45 5.33 -2.89
CA LEU A 79 11.98 6.52 -2.20
C LEU A 79 13.15 7.23 -1.51
N ASN A 80 13.06 8.55 -1.39
CA ASN A 80 13.98 9.39 -0.64
C ASN A 80 13.24 10.05 0.54
N ASN A 81 13.96 10.37 1.62
CA ASN A 81 13.47 10.96 2.86
C ASN A 81 12.20 10.25 3.37
N VAL A 82 12.36 8.97 3.68
CA VAL A 82 11.25 8.10 4.11
C VAL A 82 11.11 8.17 5.62
N GLU A 83 9.91 8.53 6.06
CA GLU A 83 9.44 8.34 7.43
C GLU A 83 8.66 7.01 7.50
N ILE A 84 9.07 6.15 8.44
CA ILE A 84 8.48 4.85 8.74
C ILE A 84 7.85 4.95 10.12
N LYS A 85 6.53 4.84 10.21
CA LYS A 85 5.78 4.85 11.48
C LYS A 85 5.22 3.48 11.79
N ASP A 86 5.36 3.07 13.04
CA ASP A 86 4.69 1.90 13.59
C ASP A 86 3.96 2.24 14.90
N GLY A 87 3.48 1.24 15.64
CA GLY A 87 2.79 1.45 16.91
C GLY A 87 3.70 1.95 18.05
N SER A 88 5.02 1.94 17.87
CA SER A 88 6.03 2.27 18.87
C SER A 88 6.74 3.60 18.60
N GLY A 89 6.69 4.13 17.38
CA GLY A 89 7.25 5.45 17.06
C GLY A 89 7.44 5.70 15.56
N ALA A 90 8.27 6.70 15.26
CA ALA A 90 8.66 7.08 13.90
C ALA A 90 10.17 6.96 13.72
N MET A 91 10.59 6.41 12.58
CA MET A 91 11.98 6.27 12.15
C MET A 91 12.18 6.97 10.80
N HIS A 92 13.32 7.59 10.61
CA HIS A 92 13.68 8.28 9.36
C HIS A 92 14.79 7.52 8.62
N VAL A 93 14.64 7.41 7.28
CA VAL A 93 15.58 6.75 6.39
C VAL A 93 15.78 7.61 5.13
N ASP A 94 17.02 7.97 4.82
CA ASP A 94 17.33 8.85 3.68
C ASP A 94 16.90 8.26 2.33
N LYS A 95 17.03 6.94 2.18
CA LYS A 95 16.69 6.23 0.95
C LYS A 95 16.18 4.82 1.22
N MET A 96 15.03 4.47 0.65
CA MET A 96 14.41 3.15 0.79
C MET A 96 14.15 2.53 -0.58
N LYS A 97 14.47 1.24 -0.74
CA LYS A 97 14.06 0.43 -1.89
C LYS A 97 12.98 -0.55 -1.45
N ILE A 98 11.84 -0.54 -2.13
CA ILE A 98 10.75 -1.50 -1.93
C ILE A 98 10.70 -2.39 -3.17
N VAL A 99 10.74 -3.71 -2.95
CA VAL A 99 10.47 -4.71 -4.00
C VAL A 99 9.25 -5.50 -3.57
N ALA A 100 8.21 -5.52 -4.39
CA ALA A 100 6.94 -6.16 -4.08
C ALA A 100 6.50 -7.06 -5.25
N CYS A 101 6.25 -8.33 -4.95
CA CYS A 101 5.58 -9.24 -5.88
C CYS A 101 4.08 -9.26 -5.61
N GLU A 102 3.31 -9.58 -6.64
CA GLU A 102 1.89 -9.86 -6.51
C GLU A 102 1.64 -11.00 -5.51
N GLY A 103 0.76 -10.75 -4.53
CA GLY A 103 0.40 -11.74 -3.52
C GLY A 103 -0.65 -12.71 -4.07
N LYS A 104 -0.43 -14.01 -3.94
CA LYS A 104 -1.35 -15.07 -4.42
C LYS A 104 -2.76 -15.06 -3.78
N HIS A 105 -3.04 -14.15 -2.85
CA HIS A 105 -4.32 -13.98 -2.16
C HIS A 105 -4.99 -12.61 -2.36
N SER A 106 -4.43 -11.72 -3.18
CA SER A 106 -5.12 -10.48 -3.53
C SER A 106 -6.22 -10.78 -4.53
N LYS A 107 -7.48 -10.84 -4.08
CA LYS A 107 -8.62 -10.66 -4.98
C LYS A 107 -8.38 -9.34 -5.72
N SER A 108 -8.14 -9.39 -7.02
CA SER A 108 -8.03 -8.19 -7.85
C SER A 108 -9.33 -7.41 -7.72
N ALA A 109 -9.30 -6.24 -7.09
CA ALA A 109 -10.41 -5.30 -7.19
C ALA A 109 -10.54 -4.90 -8.67
N PRO A 110 -11.75 -4.88 -9.25
CA PRO A 110 -11.92 -4.50 -10.64
C PRO A 110 -11.46 -3.06 -10.84
N VAL A 111 -10.55 -2.87 -11.79
CA VAL A 111 -10.10 -1.55 -12.24
C VAL A 111 -11.29 -0.85 -12.90
N GLN A 112 -11.97 0.05 -12.17
CA GLN A 112 -12.93 0.96 -12.77
C GLN A 112 -12.17 2.04 -13.56
N GLY A 113 -12.05 1.81 -14.87
CA GLY A 113 -11.63 2.85 -15.81
C GLY A 113 -12.60 4.04 -15.74
N SER A 114 -12.06 5.23 -15.49
CA SER A 114 -12.80 6.48 -15.58
C SER A 114 -13.11 6.80 -17.05
N GLN A 115 -14.25 6.34 -17.57
CA GLN A 115 -14.85 6.93 -18.77
C GLN A 115 -15.77 8.07 -18.36
N LYS A 116 -15.30 9.30 -18.55
CA LYS A 116 -16.11 10.51 -18.43
C LYS A 116 -16.92 10.66 -19.72
N ALA A 117 -18.18 10.21 -19.71
CA ALA A 117 -19.11 10.48 -20.80
C ALA A 117 -19.62 11.93 -20.69
N THR A 118 -19.23 12.75 -21.66
CA THR A 118 -19.77 14.11 -21.89
C THR A 118 -21.19 14.00 -22.46
N ALA A 119 -22.20 14.45 -21.71
CA ALA A 119 -23.56 14.62 -22.21
C ALA A 119 -23.75 16.05 -22.71
N ASN A 120 -23.91 16.23 -24.02
CA ASN A 120 -24.29 17.50 -24.63
C ASN A 120 -25.80 17.53 -24.88
N SER A 121 -26.38 18.72 -24.72
CA SER A 121 -27.81 19.03 -24.74
C SER A 121 -28.42 18.98 -26.15
N SER A 122 -29.67 18.53 -26.26
CA SER A 122 -30.58 18.90 -27.36
C SER A 122 -32.01 19.09 -26.84
N ARG A 123 -32.48 20.33 -26.95
CA ARG A 123 -33.85 20.85 -26.71
C ARG A 123 -34.88 20.28 -27.71
N VAL A 124 -36.15 20.23 -27.29
CA VAL A 124 -37.43 20.67 -27.93
C VAL A 124 -38.55 19.90 -27.19
N GLY A 125 -39.70 20.40 -26.71
CA GLY A 125 -40.40 21.69 -26.69
C GLY A 125 -41.73 21.45 -25.93
N SER A 126 -42.20 22.40 -25.12
CA SER A 126 -43.47 23.14 -25.28
C SER A 126 -44.63 22.65 -24.40
N GLY A 127 -45.22 23.57 -23.61
CA GLY A 127 -46.43 23.34 -22.82
C GLY A 127 -46.64 24.38 -21.71
N TYR A 128 -47.29 25.50 -22.04
CA TYR A 128 -47.75 26.57 -21.13
C TYR A 128 -48.95 26.13 -20.27
N SER A 129 -49.06 26.66 -19.03
CA SER A 129 -50.27 27.26 -18.40
C SER A 129 -49.96 27.75 -16.97
N GLY A 130 -50.08 29.06 -16.67
CA GLY A 130 -49.95 29.66 -15.31
C GLY A 130 -51.30 29.80 -14.58
N PRO A 131 -51.56 30.80 -13.69
CA PRO A 131 -50.71 31.49 -12.69
C PRO A 131 -51.44 31.72 -11.31
N ALA A 132 -50.83 32.55 -10.42
CA ALA A 132 -51.37 33.26 -9.21
C ALA A 132 -51.38 32.50 -7.85
N GLN A 133 -51.16 33.08 -6.65
CA GLN A 133 -50.82 34.40 -6.09
C GLN A 133 -50.60 34.24 -4.55
N HIS A 134 -50.02 35.27 -3.89
CA HIS A 134 -50.03 35.59 -2.44
C HIS A 134 -49.22 34.71 -1.45
N GLY A 135 -48.49 35.25 -0.46
CA GLY A 135 -48.45 36.61 0.10
C GLY A 135 -47.30 36.81 1.11
N ASP A 136 -47.30 38.02 1.67
CA ASP A 136 -46.20 38.82 2.23
C ASP A 136 -45.80 38.61 3.72
N ALA A 137 -44.76 39.39 4.10
CA ALA A 137 -44.36 39.93 5.42
C ALA A 137 -43.44 39.06 6.30
N ASP A 138 -42.20 39.44 6.66
CA ASP A 138 -41.58 40.68 7.21
C ASP A 138 -41.62 40.80 8.76
N SER A 139 -40.56 41.41 9.31
CA SER A 139 -40.22 41.77 10.72
C SER A 139 -39.31 40.73 11.42
N GLY A 140 -38.04 40.99 11.75
CA GLY A 140 -37.49 42.06 12.64
C GLY A 140 -37.42 41.50 14.08
N ASN A 141 -36.40 41.63 14.93
CA ASN A 141 -35.28 42.58 15.05
C ASN A 141 -34.32 42.13 16.21
N VAL A 142 -33.07 42.63 16.21
CA VAL A 142 -32.25 43.17 17.36
C VAL A 142 -31.68 42.19 18.39
N ASP A 143 -30.34 42.00 18.44
CA ASP A 143 -29.31 42.60 19.35
C ASP A 143 -29.45 42.10 20.81
N GLU A 144 -28.47 41.87 21.68
CA GLU A 144 -27.14 42.37 22.06
C GLU A 144 -26.67 41.34 23.15
N ASP A 145 -25.41 40.94 23.35
CA ASP A 145 -24.41 41.55 24.26
C ASP A 145 -23.40 40.41 24.55
N ARG A 146 -22.13 40.50 24.14
CA ARG A 146 -20.96 40.81 24.99
C ARG A 146 -20.84 39.99 26.28
N SER A 147 -19.76 39.21 26.41
CA SER A 147 -18.69 39.46 27.40
C SER A 147 -17.53 38.47 27.19
N ASP A 148 -16.34 39.04 27.02
CA ASP A 148 -15.05 38.41 27.27
C ASP A 148 -14.98 37.88 28.71
N GLU A 149 -14.24 36.78 28.94
CA GLU A 149 -13.29 36.67 30.06
C GLU A 149 -12.28 35.54 29.77
N ASP A 150 -11.01 35.95 29.75
CA ASP A 150 -9.83 35.13 30.02
C ASP A 150 -10.00 34.27 31.28
N VAL A 151 -9.27 33.15 31.39
CA VAL A 151 -8.37 32.82 32.52
C VAL A 151 -7.73 31.44 32.27
N LEU A 152 -6.39 31.51 32.11
CA LEU A 152 -5.33 30.50 32.33
C LEU A 152 -5.41 29.12 31.66
#